data_AF-A0AB39W860-F1
#
_entry.id   AF-A0AB39W860-F1
#
_cell.length_a   1.000
_cell.length_b   1.000
_cell.length_c   1.000
_cell.angle_alpha   90.00
_cell.angle_beta   90.00
_cell.angle_gamma   90.00
#
_symmetry.space_group_name_H-M   'P 1'
#
loop_
_entity.id
_entity.type
_entity.pdbx_description
1 polymer ?
#
loop_
_entity_poly.entity_id
_entity_poly.type
_entity_poly.pdbx_seq_one_letter_code
_entity_poly.pdbx_strand_id
1 'polypeptide(L)'
;MNNKLLVLLLLVSFTVSSQELMSFNGHKGYKATSQWNFICENYALTGFVNVQIAKTDTNGILKLAVETTNPKFIIAGTIYVYLTDNTIITCLDKGNSEVNGNTIIGYYSFSNSEMEKLKNTDIASIRFNIKGDYNVFSSQLGNFTAYNKTSLIESSNNKVKRKYVTAKELTSL
;
A
#
# COMPACT_ATOMS: atom_id res chain seq x y z
N MET A 1 -53.23 16.83 -3.81
CA MET A 1 -52.01 16.76 -2.98
C MET A 1 -50.84 16.31 -3.83
N ASN A 2 -49.67 16.91 -3.58
CA ASN A 2 -48.57 17.09 -4.51
C ASN A 2 -47.73 15.82 -4.82
N ASN A 3 -48.13 14.99 -5.79
CA ASN A 3 -47.28 13.88 -6.27
C ASN A 3 -45.99 14.39 -6.97
N LYS A 4 -45.97 15.65 -7.43
CA LYS A 4 -44.74 16.29 -7.95
C LYS A 4 -43.69 16.55 -6.87
N LEU A 5 -44.10 16.65 -5.59
CA LEU A 5 -43.17 16.83 -4.47
C LEU A 5 -42.48 15.51 -4.09
N LEU A 6 -43.17 14.37 -4.29
CA LEU A 6 -42.63 13.04 -4.00
C LEU A 6 -41.50 12.64 -4.95
N VAL A 7 -41.57 13.05 -6.22
CA VAL A 7 -40.54 12.75 -7.23
C VAL A 7 -39.30 13.64 -7.05
N LEU A 8 -39.47 14.87 -6.54
CA LEU A 8 -38.34 15.77 -6.26
C LEU A 8 -37.49 15.29 -5.08
N LEU A 9 -38.08 14.55 -4.13
CA LEU A 9 -37.37 14.01 -2.97
C LEU A 9 -36.48 12.79 -3.30
N LEU A 10 -36.65 12.17 -4.48
CA LEU A 10 -35.93 10.96 -4.89
C LEU A 10 -34.61 11.21 -5.63
N LEU A 11 -34.27 12.48 -5.89
CA LEU A 11 -33.09 12.88 -6.69
C LEU A 11 -31.86 13.25 -5.86
N VAL A 12 -31.91 13.11 -4.53
CA VAL A 12 -30.70 13.21 -3.70
C VAL A 12 -29.96 11.89 -3.76
N SER A 13 -29.28 11.63 -4.88
CA SER A 13 -28.33 10.53 -5.00
C SER A 13 -27.15 10.81 -4.07
N PHE A 14 -27.19 10.25 -2.86
CA PHE A 14 -26.03 10.25 -1.97
C PHE A 14 -24.89 9.51 -2.67
N THR A 15 -23.82 10.23 -3.00
CA THR A 15 -22.56 9.61 -3.42
C THR A 15 -21.89 9.01 -2.18
N VAL A 16 -22.27 7.79 -1.83
CA VAL A 16 -21.57 7.02 -0.79
C VAL A 16 -20.21 6.63 -1.37
N SER A 17 -19.17 7.40 -1.02
CA SER A 17 -17.79 6.95 -1.25
C SER A 17 -17.49 5.87 -0.22
N SER A 18 -17.54 4.61 -0.65
CA SER A 18 -17.15 3.48 0.21
C SER A 18 -15.63 3.47 0.33
N GLN A 19 -15.13 3.79 1.52
CA GLN A 19 -13.71 3.68 1.85
C GLN A 19 -13.30 2.20 1.91
N GLU A 20 -12.14 1.86 1.36
CA GLU A 20 -11.64 0.48 1.41
C GLU A 20 -11.34 0.06 2.85
N LEU A 21 -11.41 -1.25 3.09
CA LEU A 21 -11.07 -1.86 4.37
C LEU A 21 -9.80 -2.70 4.21
N MET A 22 -8.83 -2.47 5.09
CA MET A 22 -7.66 -3.31 5.26
C MET A 22 -7.90 -4.26 6.43
N SER A 23 -7.78 -5.56 6.19
CA SER A 23 -7.67 -6.55 7.26
C SER A 23 -6.24 -6.59 7.82
N PHE A 24 -6.12 -6.49 9.13
CA PHE A 24 -4.86 -6.65 9.86
C PHE A 24 -4.83 -8.02 10.55
N ASN A 25 -3.86 -8.86 10.18
CA ASN A 25 -3.69 -10.23 10.66
C ASN A 25 -5.00 -11.04 10.58
N GLY A 26 -5.71 -10.97 9.46
CA GLY A 26 -6.96 -11.72 9.27
C GLY A 26 -8.15 -11.36 10.18
N HIS A 27 -8.08 -10.30 10.99
CA HIS A 27 -9.10 -10.02 12.02
C HIS A 27 -9.77 -8.65 11.87
N LYS A 28 -9.12 -7.59 12.35
CA LYS A 28 -9.74 -6.26 12.47
C LYS A 28 -9.61 -5.52 11.14
N GLY A 29 -10.77 -5.08 10.62
CA GLY A 29 -10.84 -4.21 9.45
C GLY A 29 -10.60 -2.75 9.86
N TYR A 30 -9.72 -2.07 9.15
CA TYR A 30 -9.44 -0.64 9.31
C TYR A 30 -9.75 0.11 8.03
N LYS A 31 -10.23 1.36 8.15
CA LYS A 31 -10.37 2.26 7.01
C LYS A 31 -9.02 2.46 6.34
N ALA A 32 -8.97 2.27 5.04
CA ALA A 32 -7.74 2.22 4.28
C ALA A 32 -7.84 2.94 2.94
N THR A 33 -6.68 3.30 2.40
CA THR A 33 -6.54 3.75 1.02
C THR A 33 -6.89 2.64 0.05
N SER A 34 -6.99 2.99 -1.23
CA SER A 34 -6.94 1.97 -2.27
C SER A 34 -5.60 1.21 -2.22
N GLN A 35 -5.61 0.03 -2.83
CA GLN A 35 -4.40 -0.75 -3.04
C GLN A 35 -3.58 -0.20 -4.22
N TRP A 36 -2.32 0.12 -3.97
CA TRP A 36 -1.37 0.61 -4.97
C TRP A 36 -0.37 -0.47 -5.36
N ASN A 37 -0.17 -0.69 -6.65
CA ASN A 37 0.84 -1.62 -7.14
C ASN A 37 2.11 -0.86 -7.50
N PHE A 38 3.05 -0.80 -6.55
CA PHE A 38 4.34 -0.17 -6.78
C PHE A 38 5.25 -1.11 -7.58
N ILE A 39 6.00 -0.58 -8.54
CA ILE A 39 6.90 -1.37 -9.38
C ILE A 39 8.14 -1.76 -8.56
N CYS A 40 8.45 -3.05 -8.50
CA CYS A 40 9.65 -3.60 -7.90
C CYS A 40 10.39 -4.45 -8.94
N GLU A 41 11.21 -3.79 -9.77
CA GLU A 41 11.85 -4.35 -10.96
C GLU A 41 12.69 -5.61 -10.68
N ASN A 42 13.29 -5.69 -9.48
CA ASN A 42 14.16 -6.81 -9.10
C ASN A 42 13.41 -7.99 -8.47
N TYR A 43 12.07 -7.92 -8.32
CA TYR A 43 11.29 -9.02 -7.74
C TYR A 43 10.80 -9.98 -8.81
N ALA A 44 11.23 -11.24 -8.73
CA ALA A 44 11.19 -12.18 -9.86
C ALA A 44 9.80 -12.68 -10.30
N LEU A 45 8.75 -12.49 -9.49
CA LEU A 45 7.42 -13.02 -9.81
C LEU A 45 6.59 -11.99 -10.59
N THR A 46 5.96 -11.06 -9.88
CA THR A 46 5.06 -10.08 -10.49
C THR A 46 5.77 -8.80 -10.90
N GLY A 47 6.95 -8.51 -10.33
CA GLY A 47 7.59 -7.20 -10.44
C GLY A 47 6.80 -6.08 -9.74
N PHE A 48 5.84 -6.42 -8.86
CA PHE A 48 5.03 -5.46 -8.12
C PHE A 48 5.00 -5.76 -6.63
N VAL A 49 4.78 -4.70 -5.84
CA VAL A 49 4.45 -4.77 -4.43
C VAL A 49 3.13 -4.07 -4.24
N ASN A 50 2.18 -4.76 -3.63
CA ASN A 50 0.92 -4.18 -3.24
C ASN A 50 1.10 -3.40 -1.94
N VAL A 51 0.79 -2.12 -1.98
CA VAL A 51 0.94 -1.16 -0.89
C VAL A 51 -0.44 -0.64 -0.53
N GLN A 52 -0.77 -0.67 0.75
CA GLN A 52 -2.00 -0.09 1.25
C GLN A 52 -1.72 0.54 2.61
N ILE A 53 -2.37 1.66 2.92
CA ILE A 53 -2.23 2.33 4.22
C ILE A 53 -3.59 2.41 4.89
N ALA A 54 -3.65 2.05 6.16
CA ALA A 54 -4.84 2.15 6.98
C ALA A 54 -4.64 3.11 8.14
N LYS A 55 -5.75 3.69 8.60
CA LYS A 55 -5.82 4.51 9.80
C LYS A 55 -6.47 3.72 10.93
N THR A 56 -5.83 3.75 12.08
CA THR A 56 -6.36 3.23 13.34
C THR A 56 -6.74 4.39 14.25
N ASP A 57 -7.27 4.08 15.43
CA ASP A 57 -7.67 5.10 16.41
C ASP A 57 -6.47 5.93 16.93
N THR A 58 -5.26 5.36 16.90
CA THR A 58 -4.07 5.92 17.55
C THR A 58 -2.86 6.07 16.63
N ASN A 59 -2.83 5.33 15.53
CA ASN A 59 -1.66 5.11 14.65
C ASN A 59 -2.08 4.94 13.19
N GLY A 60 -1.11 4.89 12.27
CA GLY A 60 -1.29 4.33 10.93
C GLY A 60 -0.72 2.90 10.79
N ILE A 61 -1.19 2.17 9.78
CA ILE A 61 -0.65 0.86 9.40
C ILE A 61 -0.28 0.89 7.91
N LEU A 62 0.96 0.55 7.61
CA LEU A 62 1.43 0.19 6.27
C LEU A 62 1.30 -1.32 6.08
N LYS A 63 0.60 -1.73 5.02
CA LYS A 63 0.58 -3.10 4.54
C LYS A 63 1.41 -3.20 3.27
N LEU A 64 2.38 -4.11 3.27
CA LEU A 64 3.12 -4.53 2.09
C LEU A 64 2.73 -5.98 1.79
N ALA A 65 2.39 -6.27 0.54
CA ALA A 65 2.09 -7.63 0.11
C ALA A 65 2.80 -7.95 -1.21
N VAL A 66 3.42 -9.12 -1.25
CA VAL A 66 4.11 -9.63 -2.44
C VAL A 66 3.73 -11.09 -2.66
N GLU A 67 3.55 -11.48 -3.91
CA GLU A 67 3.38 -12.88 -4.27
C GLU A 67 4.64 -13.66 -3.95
N THR A 68 4.55 -14.94 -3.61
CA THR A 68 5.68 -15.82 -3.34
C THR A 68 5.38 -17.25 -3.79
N THR A 69 6.43 -17.97 -4.16
CA THR A 69 6.38 -19.43 -4.37
C THR A 69 6.54 -20.23 -3.08
N ASN A 70 6.96 -19.58 -1.98
CA ASN A 70 7.21 -20.24 -0.71
C ASN A 70 6.54 -19.47 0.44
N PRO A 71 5.46 -20.02 1.04
CA PRO A 71 4.75 -19.36 2.13
C PRO A 71 5.56 -19.26 3.43
N LYS A 72 6.76 -19.86 3.50
CA LYS A 72 7.70 -19.69 4.63
C LYS A 72 8.52 -18.40 4.54
N PHE A 73 8.48 -17.70 3.41
CA PHE A 73 9.12 -16.39 3.29
C PHE A 73 8.31 -15.34 4.04
N ILE A 74 9.00 -14.30 4.54
CA ILE A 74 8.37 -13.20 5.25
C ILE A 74 9.02 -11.87 4.87
N ILE A 75 8.20 -10.82 4.79
CA ILE A 75 8.70 -9.44 4.70
C ILE A 75 9.14 -9.04 6.10
N ALA A 76 10.41 -8.71 6.29
CA ALA A 76 10.96 -8.48 7.62
C ALA A 76 12.10 -7.47 7.65
N GLY A 77 12.43 -7.03 8.86
CA GLY A 77 13.42 -5.99 9.12
C GLY A 77 12.87 -4.59 8.87
N THR A 78 13.72 -3.60 9.07
CA THR A 78 13.34 -2.19 8.96
C THR A 78 12.92 -1.82 7.55
N ILE A 79 11.78 -1.13 7.44
CA ILE A 79 11.25 -0.57 6.19
C ILE A 79 11.59 0.91 6.11
N TYR A 80 11.97 1.37 4.93
CA TYR A 80 12.22 2.79 4.66
C TYR A 80 11.25 3.29 3.60
N VAL A 81 10.37 4.21 4.00
CA VAL A 81 9.42 4.88 3.10
C VAL A 81 10.04 6.23 2.71
N TYR A 82 10.49 6.32 1.47
CA TYR A 82 11.04 7.55 0.89
C TYR A 82 9.92 8.38 0.32
N LEU A 83 9.89 9.65 0.69
CA LEU A 83 8.87 10.61 0.24
C LEU A 83 9.40 11.48 -0.90
N THR A 84 8.50 12.14 -1.63
CA THR A 84 8.88 13.01 -2.76
C THR A 84 9.60 14.29 -2.35
N ASP A 85 9.54 14.67 -1.07
CA ASP A 85 10.30 15.77 -0.47
C ASP A 85 11.73 15.37 -0.03
N ASN A 86 12.19 14.16 -0.41
CA ASN A 86 13.48 13.56 -0.05
C ASN A 86 13.66 13.19 1.42
N THR A 87 12.59 13.26 2.23
CA THR A 87 12.64 12.75 3.59
C THR A 87 12.27 11.27 3.66
N ILE A 88 12.55 10.65 4.81
CA ILE A 88 12.38 9.21 5.02
C ILE A 88 11.56 8.99 6.28
N ILE A 89 10.61 8.06 6.21
CA ILE A 89 9.94 7.48 7.38
C ILE A 89 10.51 6.07 7.58
N THR A 90 10.95 5.77 8.80
CA THR A 90 11.57 4.49 9.16
C THR A 90 10.60 3.67 10.00
N CYS A 91 10.12 2.55 9.46
CA CYS A 91 9.21 1.67 10.19
C CYS A 91 9.98 0.46 10.74
N LEU A 92 9.98 0.31 12.06
CA LEU A 92 10.59 -0.84 12.72
C LEU A 92 9.72 -2.08 12.57
N ASP A 93 10.36 -3.22 12.32
CA ASP A 93 9.71 -4.52 12.29
C ASP A 93 9.26 -4.92 13.71
N LYS A 94 7.98 -5.24 13.85
CA LYS A 94 7.38 -5.74 15.09
C LYS A 94 6.94 -7.21 14.99
N GLY A 95 7.32 -7.90 13.91
CA GLY A 95 6.96 -9.30 13.68
C GLY A 95 5.51 -9.51 13.24
N ASN A 96 4.81 -8.46 12.76
CA ASN A 96 3.45 -8.58 12.27
C ASN A 96 3.48 -8.98 10.79
N SER A 97 3.24 -10.26 10.52
CA SER A 97 3.18 -10.81 9.17
C SER A 97 2.03 -11.79 9.03
N GLU A 98 1.47 -11.87 7.83
CA GLU A 98 0.42 -12.82 7.45
C GLU A 98 0.80 -13.51 6.14
N VAL A 99 0.30 -14.73 5.94
CA VAL A 99 0.40 -15.42 4.67
C VAL A 99 -1.00 -15.77 4.19
N ASN A 100 -1.33 -15.36 2.97
CA ASN A 100 -2.59 -15.67 2.33
C ASN A 100 -2.33 -16.35 0.98
N GLY A 101 -2.47 -17.68 0.96
CA GLY A 101 -2.12 -18.51 -0.19
C GLY A 101 -0.66 -18.29 -0.60
N ASN A 102 -0.47 -17.78 -1.83
CA ASN A 102 0.84 -17.48 -2.41
C ASN A 102 1.24 -16.01 -2.19
N THR A 103 0.72 -15.33 -1.16
CA THR A 103 1.07 -13.93 -0.87
C THR A 103 1.57 -13.83 0.55
N ILE A 104 2.76 -13.25 0.72
CA ILE A 104 3.30 -12.88 2.04
C ILE A 104 3.00 -11.41 2.28
N ILE A 105 2.59 -11.11 3.50
CA ILE A 105 2.11 -9.80 3.91
C ILE A 105 2.90 -9.36 5.14
N GLY A 106 3.43 -8.14 5.11
CA GLY A 106 4.08 -7.50 6.25
C GLY A 106 3.31 -6.24 6.68
N TYR A 107 3.18 -6.04 7.99
CA TYR A 107 2.51 -4.88 8.56
C TYR A 107 3.45 -4.04 9.42
N TYR A 108 3.43 -2.74 9.18
CA TYR A 108 4.31 -1.79 9.84
C TYR A 108 3.50 -0.60 10.37
N SER A 109 3.90 -0.05 11.53
CA SER A 109 3.17 1.06 12.14
C SER A 109 3.74 2.41 11.72
N PHE A 110 2.86 3.38 11.53
CA PHE A 110 3.18 4.81 11.52
C PHE A 110 2.68 5.47 12.80
N SER A 111 3.43 6.43 13.31
CA SER A 111 2.97 7.40 14.30
C SER A 111 2.01 8.41 13.67
N ASN A 112 1.30 9.18 14.51
CA ASN A 112 0.41 10.23 14.03
C ASN A 112 1.15 11.32 13.25
N SER A 113 2.33 11.73 13.68
CA SER A 113 3.15 12.72 12.96
C SER A 113 3.58 12.20 11.58
N GLU A 114 3.90 10.92 11.46
CA GLU A 114 4.25 10.31 10.17
C GLU A 114 3.02 10.21 9.25
N MET A 115 1.84 9.90 9.80
CA MET A 115 0.58 9.93 9.04
C MET A 115 0.25 11.33 8.54
N GLU A 116 0.40 12.37 9.37
CA GLU A 116 0.21 13.76 8.93
C GLU A 116 1.21 14.14 7.84
N LYS A 117 2.46 13.66 7.93
CA LYS A 117 3.44 13.86 6.87
C LYS A 117 3.01 13.21 5.55
N LEU A 118 2.54 11.96 5.62
CA LEU A 118 2.07 11.22 4.44
C LEU A 118 0.82 11.85 3.79
N LYS A 119 0.00 12.58 4.53
CA LYS A 119 -1.12 13.38 3.97
C LYS A 119 -0.66 14.59 3.15
N ASN A 120 0.55 15.08 3.41
CA ASN A 120 1.10 16.27 2.77
C ASN A 120 2.16 15.95 1.71
N THR A 121 2.67 14.72 1.67
CA THR A 121 3.78 14.36 0.80
C THR A 121 3.61 12.95 0.26
N ASP A 122 3.71 12.82 -1.06
CA ASP A 122 3.57 11.54 -1.72
C ASP A 122 4.73 10.58 -1.41
N ILE A 123 4.42 9.29 -1.40
CA ILE A 123 5.44 8.24 -1.32
C ILE A 123 6.14 8.14 -2.67
N ALA A 124 7.47 8.25 -2.67
CA ALA A 124 8.30 8.05 -3.85
C ALA A 124 8.67 6.58 -4.04
N SER A 125 9.12 5.92 -2.97
CA SER A 125 9.49 4.50 -2.99
C SER A 125 9.53 3.89 -1.59
N ILE A 126 9.47 2.57 -1.50
CA ILE A 126 9.56 1.82 -0.25
C ILE A 126 10.67 0.78 -0.38
N ARG A 127 11.63 0.80 0.53
CA ARG A 127 12.67 -0.25 0.66
C ARG A 127 12.26 -1.25 1.72
N PHE A 128 12.35 -2.53 1.39
CA PHE A 128 11.94 -3.63 2.25
C PHE A 128 12.79 -4.87 1.98
N ASN A 129 12.74 -5.84 2.89
CA ASN A 129 13.50 -7.08 2.77
C ASN A 129 12.57 -8.28 2.87
N ILE A 130 12.89 -9.33 2.11
CA ILE A 130 12.25 -10.64 2.23
C ILE A 130 13.29 -11.62 2.73
N LYS A 131 12.97 -12.32 3.82
CA LYS A 131 13.82 -13.36 4.41
C LYS A 131 13.06 -14.68 4.47
N GLY A 132 13.81 -15.78 4.53
CA GLY A 132 13.27 -17.12 4.72
C GLY A 132 14.36 -18.16 4.58
N ASP A 133 14.06 -19.38 5.01
CA ASP A 133 14.99 -20.49 4.93
C ASP A 133 14.94 -21.08 3.52
N TYR A 134 16.04 -20.92 2.79
CA TYR A 134 16.24 -21.63 1.52
C TYR A 134 17.69 -22.06 1.40
N ASN A 135 17.91 -23.30 0.95
CA ASN A 135 19.24 -23.89 0.81
C ASN A 135 20.02 -23.36 -0.41
N VAL A 136 19.49 -22.36 -1.12
CA VAL A 136 20.05 -21.79 -2.36
C VAL A 136 19.70 -20.29 -2.44
N PHE A 137 20.49 -19.50 -3.14
CA PHE A 137 20.16 -18.09 -3.40
C PHE A 137 18.84 -18.01 -4.20
N SER A 138 17.83 -17.33 -3.67
CA SER A 138 16.52 -17.17 -4.32
C SER A 138 16.30 -15.72 -4.73
N SER A 139 15.86 -15.50 -5.96
CA SER A 139 15.51 -14.18 -6.50
C SER A 139 14.30 -13.52 -5.81
N GLN A 140 13.65 -14.24 -4.88
CA GLN A 140 12.59 -13.74 -4.01
C GLN A 140 13.10 -13.33 -2.62
N LEU A 141 14.37 -13.58 -2.30
CA LEU A 141 14.99 -13.21 -1.03
C LEU A 141 15.95 -12.03 -1.23
N GLY A 142 16.12 -11.21 -0.19
CA GLY A 142 17.05 -10.09 -0.19
C GLY A 142 16.35 -8.74 0.00
N ASN A 143 16.99 -7.69 -0.53
CA ASN A 143 16.57 -6.30 -0.34
C ASN A 143 15.94 -5.78 -1.63
N PHE A 144 14.79 -5.15 -1.50
CA PHE A 144 13.96 -4.72 -2.62
C PHE A 144 13.56 -3.24 -2.47
N THR A 145 13.31 -2.59 -3.60
CA THR A 145 12.77 -1.23 -3.64
C THR A 145 11.55 -1.20 -4.55
N ALA A 146 10.39 -0.87 -3.98
CA ALA A 146 9.16 -0.66 -4.72
C ALA A 146 8.99 0.83 -5.02
N TYR A 147 8.89 1.20 -6.29
CA TYR A 147 8.74 2.58 -6.75
C TYR A 147 7.28 2.90 -7.04
N ASN A 148 6.84 4.09 -6.59
CA ASN A 148 5.54 4.63 -6.96
C ASN A 148 5.53 5.05 -8.44
N LYS A 149 5.18 4.10 -9.31
CA LYS A 149 5.06 4.24 -10.77
C LYS A 149 3.96 3.28 -11.23
N THR A 150 3.09 3.70 -12.15
CA THR A 150 1.91 2.90 -12.54
C THR A 150 1.99 2.31 -13.96
N SER A 151 3.04 2.55 -14.76
CA SER A 151 3.28 1.78 -16.00
C SER A 151 4.72 1.85 -16.56
N LEU A 152 5.08 0.78 -17.29
CA LEU A 152 6.14 0.68 -18.29
C LEU A 152 5.51 0.58 -19.71
N ILE A 153 4.47 1.36 -20.03
CA ILE A 153 3.92 1.33 -21.39
C ILE A 153 4.67 2.36 -22.24
N GLU A 154 5.64 1.86 -23.00
CA GLU A 154 6.25 2.59 -24.12
C GLU A 154 5.20 2.77 -25.22
N SER A 155 4.62 3.96 -25.31
CA SER A 155 3.99 4.42 -26.54
C SER A 155 4.86 5.53 -27.13
N SER A 156 5.20 5.36 -28.40
CA SER A 156 6.36 5.94 -29.09
C SER A 156 6.39 7.46 -29.23
N ASN A 157 5.60 8.25 -28.49
CA ASN A 157 5.59 9.72 -28.61
C ASN A 157 5.20 10.54 -27.36
N ASN A 158 5.06 9.97 -26.15
CA ASN A 158 5.05 10.76 -24.90
C ASN A 158 5.13 9.89 -23.63
N LYS A 159 6.28 9.91 -22.94
CA LYS A 159 6.52 9.17 -21.69
C LYS A 159 5.89 9.88 -20.49
N VAL A 160 4.58 9.77 -20.29
CA VAL A 160 3.97 10.21 -19.02
C VAL A 160 4.02 9.07 -18.02
N LYS A 161 5.08 9.02 -17.20
CA LYS A 161 5.15 8.14 -16.03
C LYS A 161 4.06 8.57 -15.05
N ARG A 162 2.95 7.84 -14.99
CA ARG A 162 1.89 8.07 -14.01
C ARG A 162 2.33 7.54 -12.64
N LYS A 163 2.06 8.29 -11.58
CA LYS A 163 2.33 7.94 -10.19
C LYS A 163 1.02 8.01 -9.41
N TYR A 164 0.88 7.21 -8.37
CA TYR A 164 -0.20 7.34 -7.40
C TYR A 164 -0.04 8.65 -6.63
N VAL A 165 -1.13 9.40 -6.47
CA VAL A 165 -1.19 10.60 -5.61
C VAL A 165 -1.59 10.16 -4.21
N THR A 166 -0.67 9.43 -3.57
CA THR A 166 -0.86 8.79 -2.26
C THR A 166 -1.34 9.76 -1.17
N ALA A 167 -0.82 10.98 -1.14
CA ALA A 167 -1.16 12.01 -0.15
C ALA A 167 -2.64 12.42 -0.23
N LYS A 168 -3.20 12.47 -1.44
CA LYS A 168 -4.60 12.80 -1.66
C LYS A 168 -5.53 11.75 -1.07
N GLU A 169 -5.23 10.47 -1.28
CA GLU A 169 -6.03 9.36 -0.73
C GLU A 169 -5.90 9.29 0.79
N LEU A 170 -4.72 9.55 1.33
CA LEU A 170 -4.50 9.58 2.78
C LEU A 170 -5.24 10.74 3.46
N THR A 171 -5.46 11.85 2.77
CA THR A 171 -6.25 12.98 3.27
C THR A 171 -7.72 12.58 3.47
N SER A 172 -8.21 11.58 2.72
CA SER A 172 -9.57 11.04 2.89
C SER A 172 -9.72 10.01 4.02
N LEU A 173 -8.67 9.68 4.77
CA LEU A 173 -8.71 8.75 5.92
C LEU A 173 -9.01 9.43 7.26
#